data_AF-A0A8J7IJM7-F1
#
_entry.id   AF-A0A8J7IJM7-F1
#
_cell.length_a   1.000
_cell.length_b   1.000
_cell.length_c   1.000
_cell.angle_alpha   90.00
_cell.angle_beta   90.00
_cell.angle_gamma   90.00
#
_symmetry.space_group_name_H-M   'P 1'
#
loop_
_entity.id
_entity.type
_entity.pdbx_description
1 polymer ?
#
loop_
_entity_poly.entity_id
_entity_poly.type
_entity_poly.pdbx_seq_one_letter_code
_entity_poly.pdbx_strand_id
1 'polypeptide(L)'
;MSRRNKKQVFTNVEVIDAGAKGKTVGKAPDGKVIFLPNAVPGDVVDVQTFKKRKAYYEGKATVFHKLSDKRVTPVCEHFGTCGGCKWQHMGYEHQLYYKQKEVVNNLTRLGHIQLPDVTPILGSAKQYFYRNKMEFSFSDSRWLTLEEIQSDEALADKNALGFHIPGMWDKILDVKSCHLQEDPSNAIRNAVKQFAIDNDMAFFNTRNQTGLLRTMMIRTASTGDLMVLIQFFMDDKTKRELLLDFLFENFPQITSLQYVINGKGNDTIYDQEVICYKGKDHIFEEMEGLRFKINAKSFYQTNSDQAYELYKITRDFAGLTGDELVYDLYTGTGTIAQFVAKKARKVVGVEAVPDAITAAKENAQLNNINNVDFFVGDMKHVFNNEFITAHGHPDVIITDPPRDGMHKDVVQQILNIAPKKVVYVSCNSATQARDLALMDSMYKVTKTQAVDMFPQTFHVENVVLLEKR
;
A
#
# COMPACT_ATOMS: atom_id res chain seq x y z
N MET A 1 30.82 13.90 -24.18
CA MET A 1 31.54 13.67 -22.90
C MET A 1 30.59 13.99 -21.74
N SER A 2 29.95 12.98 -21.13
CA SER A 2 29.10 13.23 -19.96
C SER A 2 29.98 13.66 -18.79
N ARG A 3 29.60 14.75 -18.10
CA ARG A 3 30.23 15.15 -16.84
C ARG A 3 30.09 13.97 -15.88
N ARG A 4 31.15 13.15 -15.71
CA ARG A 4 31.27 12.21 -14.60
C ARG A 4 31.01 13.02 -13.33
N ASN A 5 29.85 12.81 -12.69
CA ASN A 5 29.59 13.29 -11.34
C ASN A 5 30.76 12.78 -10.48
N LYS A 6 31.73 13.64 -10.16
CA LYS A 6 32.76 13.28 -9.19
C LYS A 6 32.02 12.88 -7.91
N LYS A 7 32.13 11.60 -7.55
CA LYS A 7 31.58 11.06 -6.31
C LYS A 7 32.19 11.84 -5.16
N GLN A 8 31.44 12.77 -4.58
CA GLN A 8 31.87 13.62 -3.48
C GLN A 8 31.62 12.87 -2.17
N VAL A 9 32.62 12.90 -1.29
CA VAL A 9 32.52 12.37 0.07
C VAL A 9 32.30 13.54 1.02
N PHE A 10 31.32 13.42 1.91
CA PHE A 10 31.15 14.30 3.06
C PHE A 10 31.46 13.51 4.31
N THR A 11 32.27 14.04 5.20
CA THR A 11 32.65 13.36 6.44
C THR A 11 31.89 13.91 7.64
N ASN A 12 31.68 13.07 8.66
CA ASN A 12 31.03 13.45 9.93
C ASN A 12 29.66 14.14 9.76
N VAL A 13 28.85 13.66 8.83
CA VAL A 13 27.49 14.16 8.61
C VAL A 13 26.55 13.56 9.65
N GLU A 14 25.91 14.41 10.44
CA GLU A 14 24.81 14.00 11.32
C GLU A 14 23.53 13.77 10.50
N VAL A 15 22.88 12.64 10.75
CA VAL A 15 21.55 12.33 10.21
C VAL A 15 20.51 12.93 11.15
N ILE A 16 19.72 13.87 10.69
CA ILE A 16 18.89 14.73 11.54
C ILE A 16 17.38 14.45 11.41
N ASP A 17 16.95 13.79 10.34
CA ASP A 17 15.52 13.56 10.08
C ASP A 17 15.27 12.30 9.27
N ALA A 18 14.01 11.84 9.26
CA ALA A 18 13.53 10.76 8.40
C ALA A 18 12.24 11.18 7.69
N GLY A 19 12.03 10.64 6.49
CA GLY A 19 10.87 10.93 5.65
C GLY A 19 11.18 10.69 4.17
N ALA A 20 10.53 11.44 3.27
CA ALA A 20 10.95 11.52 1.86
C ALA A 20 11.06 10.16 1.14
N LYS A 21 9.99 9.35 1.24
CA LYS A 21 9.92 8.00 0.67
C LYS A 21 10.86 6.99 1.35
N GLY A 22 10.96 7.09 2.68
CA GLY A 22 11.70 6.15 3.52
C GLY A 22 13.20 6.39 3.59
N LYS A 23 13.67 7.55 3.13
CA LYS A 23 15.07 7.97 3.27
C LYS A 23 15.25 8.75 4.58
N THR A 24 16.49 8.88 5.01
CA THR A 24 16.88 9.79 6.07
C THR A 24 17.62 10.99 5.49
N VAL A 25 17.68 12.06 6.28
CA VAL A 25 18.14 13.37 5.85
C VAL A 25 19.31 13.80 6.72
N GLY A 26 20.41 14.18 6.07
CA GLY A 26 21.51 14.94 6.66
C GLY A 26 21.68 16.30 5.97
N LYS A 27 22.57 17.14 6.49
CA LYS A 27 22.97 18.40 5.84
C LYS A 27 24.43 18.36 5.43
N ALA A 28 24.68 18.70 4.17
CA ALA A 28 26.04 18.90 3.67
C ALA A 28 26.63 20.21 4.23
N PRO A 29 27.97 20.34 4.29
CA PRO A 29 28.62 21.60 4.65
C PRO A 29 28.25 22.79 3.76
N ASP A 30 27.84 22.54 2.51
CA ASP A 30 27.36 23.57 1.58
C ASP A 30 25.88 23.96 1.77
N GLY A 31 25.25 23.48 2.85
CA GLY A 31 23.86 23.75 3.22
C GLY A 31 22.82 22.89 2.50
N LYS A 32 23.19 22.08 1.50
CA LYS A 32 22.24 21.23 0.78
C LYS A 32 21.81 20.02 1.61
N VAL A 33 20.59 19.57 1.35
CA VAL A 33 20.05 18.32 1.92
C VAL A 33 20.77 17.12 1.30
N ILE A 34 21.08 16.13 2.12
CA ILE A 34 21.59 14.82 1.69
C ILE A 34 20.54 13.76 2.04
N PHE A 35 20.06 13.00 1.05
CA PHE A 35 19.21 11.84 1.27
C PHE A 35 20.02 10.55 1.39
N LEU A 36 19.74 9.76 2.42
CA LEU A 36 20.44 8.53 2.78
C LEU A 36 19.44 7.35 2.88
N PRO A 37 19.68 6.21 2.24
CA PRO A 37 18.76 5.06 2.31
C PRO A 37 19.08 4.07 3.44
N ASN A 38 20.26 4.18 4.08
CA ASN A 38 20.82 3.15 4.98
C ASN A 38 21.21 3.69 6.38
N ALA A 39 20.71 4.85 6.76
CA ALA A 39 21.00 5.48 8.05
C ALA A 39 19.73 5.79 8.85
N VAL A 40 19.89 6.10 10.13
CA VAL A 40 18.85 6.43 11.11
C VAL A 40 19.16 7.79 11.74
N PRO A 41 18.17 8.65 12.03
CA PRO A 41 18.43 9.93 12.66
C PRO A 41 19.15 9.78 14.01
N GLY A 42 20.20 10.55 14.23
CA GLY A 42 21.16 10.43 15.34
C GLY A 42 22.47 9.74 14.95
N ASP A 43 22.54 9.09 13.78
CA ASP A 43 23.82 8.57 13.27
C ASP A 43 24.75 9.72 12.88
N VAL A 44 26.06 9.50 13.05
CA VAL A 44 27.12 10.34 12.49
C VAL A 44 27.93 9.52 11.50
N VAL A 45 27.90 9.92 10.23
CA VAL A 45 28.39 9.09 9.12
C VAL A 45 29.24 9.85 8.11
N ASP A 46 30.14 9.13 7.46
CA ASP A 46 30.68 9.58 6.17
C ASP A 46 29.73 9.15 5.05
N VAL A 47 29.47 10.07 4.13
CA VAL A 47 28.53 9.88 3.03
C VAL A 47 29.25 9.92 1.69
N GLN A 48 29.14 8.83 0.94
CA GLN A 48 29.49 8.80 -0.47
C GLN A 48 28.28 9.17 -1.33
N THR A 49 28.35 10.32 -2.01
CA THR A 49 27.30 10.71 -2.98
C THR A 49 27.39 9.91 -4.28
N PHE A 50 26.22 9.56 -4.83
CA PHE A 50 26.08 8.96 -6.16
C PHE A 50 25.25 9.82 -7.10
N LYS A 51 24.51 10.82 -6.58
CA LYS A 51 23.72 11.76 -7.40
C LYS A 51 23.74 13.16 -6.81
N LYS A 52 23.96 14.15 -7.67
CA LYS A 52 23.93 15.58 -7.34
C LYS A 52 22.82 16.28 -8.11
N ARG A 53 22.00 17.05 -7.41
CA ARG A 53 20.98 17.95 -7.98
C ARG A 53 21.23 19.38 -7.48
N LYS A 54 20.46 20.35 -8.01
CA LYS A 54 20.58 21.76 -7.63
C LYS A 54 20.36 21.97 -6.12
N ALA A 55 19.35 21.32 -5.55
CA ALA A 55 18.93 21.52 -4.16
C ALA A 55 19.40 20.42 -3.17
N TYR A 56 19.81 19.25 -3.67
CA TYR A 56 20.11 18.10 -2.81
C TYR A 56 21.14 17.14 -3.40
N TYR A 57 21.67 16.28 -2.54
CA TYR A 57 22.47 15.10 -2.88
C TYR A 57 21.69 13.81 -2.55
N GLU A 58 21.99 12.74 -3.27
CA GLU A 58 21.69 11.38 -2.81
C GLU A 58 23.00 10.63 -2.62
N GLY A 59 23.14 9.98 -1.47
CA GLY A 59 24.33 9.28 -1.07
C GLY A 59 24.02 8.08 -0.21
N LYS A 60 25.06 7.29 0.07
CA LYS A 60 24.99 6.15 1.00
C LYS A 60 25.99 6.40 2.11
N ALA A 61 25.61 6.10 3.35
CA ALA A 61 26.54 6.10 4.47
C ALA A 61 27.56 4.97 4.27
N THR A 62 28.85 5.28 4.36
CA THR A 62 29.96 4.34 4.14
C THR A 62 30.75 4.04 5.40
N VAL A 63 30.85 5.01 6.31
CA VAL A 63 31.50 4.85 7.63
C VAL A 63 30.55 5.37 8.68
N PHE A 64 30.36 4.63 9.77
CA PHE A 64 29.55 5.03 10.92
C PHE A 64 30.49 5.35 12.09
N HIS A 65 30.59 6.62 12.46
CA HIS A 65 31.40 7.09 13.60
C HIS A 65 30.62 7.00 14.91
N LYS A 66 29.30 7.17 14.83
CA LYS A 66 28.36 7.00 15.95
C LYS A 66 27.06 6.41 15.43
N LEU A 67 26.59 5.34 16.07
CA LEU A 67 25.26 4.79 15.84
C LEU A 67 24.23 5.50 16.71
N SER A 68 23.07 5.76 16.14
CA SER A 68 21.91 6.31 16.84
C SER A 68 21.38 5.36 17.91
N ASP A 69 20.88 5.94 19.00
CA ASP A 69 20.11 5.25 20.04
C ASP A 69 18.76 4.73 19.54
N LYS A 70 18.29 5.23 18.39
CA LYS A 70 17.02 4.86 17.74
C LYS A 70 17.12 3.60 16.89
N ARG A 71 18.30 2.98 16.80
CA ARG A 71 18.54 1.81 15.97
C ARG A 71 18.07 0.55 16.64
N VAL A 72 17.53 -0.36 15.83
CA VAL A 72 17.28 -1.75 16.21
C VAL A 72 17.84 -2.68 15.14
N THR A 73 18.08 -3.93 15.49
CA THR A 73 18.50 -4.95 14.52
C THR A 73 17.29 -5.37 13.67
N PRO A 74 17.37 -5.26 12.33
CA PRO A 74 16.31 -5.75 11.45
C PRO A 74 16.05 -7.25 11.65
N VAL A 75 14.78 -7.64 11.70
CA VAL A 75 14.36 -9.05 11.82
C VAL A 75 14.56 -9.79 10.49
N CYS A 76 14.31 -9.12 9.37
CA CYS A 76 14.36 -9.72 8.04
C CYS A 76 15.80 -9.76 7.51
N GLU A 77 16.29 -10.96 7.16
CA GLU A 77 17.60 -11.16 6.53
C GLU A 77 17.74 -10.40 5.18
N HIS A 78 16.61 -10.15 4.51
CA HIS A 78 16.56 -9.47 3.21
C HIS A 78 16.56 -7.93 3.34
N PHE A 79 16.56 -7.39 4.56
CA PHE A 79 16.47 -5.97 4.80
C PHE A 79 17.70 -5.22 4.25
N GLY A 80 17.49 -3.99 3.76
CA GLY A 80 18.51 -3.20 3.08
C GLY A 80 18.64 -3.49 1.58
N THR A 81 18.30 -4.70 1.15
CA THR A 81 18.25 -5.10 -0.27
C THR A 81 16.81 -5.11 -0.79
N CYS A 82 15.90 -5.76 -0.06
CA CYS A 82 14.48 -5.83 -0.40
C CYS A 82 13.82 -4.44 -0.42
N GLY A 83 12.93 -4.23 -1.38
CA GLY A 83 12.16 -3.00 -1.51
C GLY A 83 11.06 -2.81 -0.48
N GLY A 84 10.57 -3.90 0.12
CA GLY A 84 9.31 -3.92 0.88
C GLY A 84 9.35 -3.15 2.20
N CYS A 85 10.43 -3.27 2.98
CA CYS A 85 10.58 -2.59 4.27
C CYS A 85 11.76 -1.61 4.21
N LYS A 86 11.58 -0.40 4.75
CA LYS A 86 12.62 0.65 4.72
C LYS A 86 13.15 1.03 6.08
N TRP A 87 12.42 0.72 7.15
CA TRP A 87 12.73 1.21 8.49
C TRP A 87 12.88 0.12 9.55
N GLN A 88 13.06 -1.16 9.20
CA GLN A 88 13.32 -2.22 10.20
C GLN A 88 14.58 -1.97 11.04
N HIS A 89 15.51 -1.11 10.60
CA HIS A 89 16.67 -0.70 11.39
C HIS A 89 16.37 0.42 12.40
N MET A 90 15.12 0.87 12.54
CA MET A 90 14.69 1.98 13.41
C MET A 90 13.62 1.47 14.38
N GLY A 91 13.76 1.80 15.67
CA GLY A 91 12.79 1.48 16.72
C GLY A 91 11.39 1.96 16.37
N TYR A 92 10.36 1.18 16.72
CA TYR A 92 9.00 1.38 16.22
C TYR A 92 8.41 2.72 16.68
N GLU A 93 8.64 3.11 17.92
CA GLU A 93 8.29 4.41 18.48
C GLU A 93 8.87 5.58 17.66
N HIS A 94 10.06 5.42 17.10
CA HIS A 94 10.67 6.42 16.23
C HIS A 94 10.07 6.40 14.83
N GLN A 95 9.70 5.23 14.29
CA GLN A 95 8.94 5.16 13.04
C GLN A 95 7.63 5.94 13.15
N LEU A 96 6.89 5.73 14.24
CA LEU A 96 5.65 6.46 14.55
C LEU A 96 5.89 7.97 14.65
N TYR A 97 6.93 8.38 15.40
CA TYR A 97 7.31 9.79 15.52
C TYR A 97 7.54 10.44 14.15
N TYR A 98 8.34 9.82 13.27
CA TYR A 98 8.65 10.40 11.96
C TYR A 98 7.47 10.38 10.99
N LYS A 99 6.58 9.38 11.07
CA LYS A 99 5.30 9.36 10.32
C LYS A 99 4.40 10.52 10.74
N GLN A 100 4.18 10.69 12.04
CA GLN A 100 3.36 11.78 12.56
C GLN A 100 3.97 13.14 12.20
N LYS A 101 5.28 13.28 12.35
CA LYS A 101 6.00 14.50 11.96
C LYS A 101 5.85 14.82 10.47
N GLU A 102 5.89 13.82 9.59
CA GLU A 102 5.67 14.01 8.15
C GLU A 102 4.26 14.54 7.87
N VAL A 103 3.23 13.92 8.47
CA VAL A 103 1.83 14.37 8.34
C VAL A 103 1.66 15.82 8.82
N VAL A 104 2.10 16.13 10.05
CA VAL A 104 1.98 17.47 10.63
C VAL A 104 2.70 18.51 9.78
N ASN A 105 3.92 18.21 9.32
CA ASN A 105 4.68 19.13 8.47
C ASN A 105 4.00 19.36 7.12
N ASN A 106 3.43 18.33 6.49
CA ASN A 106 2.74 18.50 5.21
C ASN A 106 1.50 19.38 5.37
N LEU A 107 0.66 19.11 6.37
CA LEU A 107 -0.56 19.88 6.62
C LEU A 107 -0.25 21.35 6.96
N THR A 108 0.74 21.61 7.81
CA THR A 108 1.07 22.97 8.27
C THR A 108 1.94 23.75 7.28
N ARG A 109 2.96 23.14 6.68
CA ARG A 109 3.94 23.85 5.82
C ARG A 109 3.53 23.89 4.35
N LEU A 110 2.90 22.84 3.84
CA LEU A 110 2.44 22.79 2.44
C LEU A 110 1.00 23.29 2.31
N GLY A 111 0.13 22.85 3.23
CA GLY A 111 -1.28 23.24 3.22
C GLY A 111 -1.56 24.57 3.89
N HIS A 112 -0.62 25.11 4.69
CA HIS A 112 -0.84 26.30 5.53
C HIS A 112 -2.06 26.17 6.45
N ILE A 113 -2.41 24.94 6.83
CA ILE A 113 -3.60 24.65 7.63
C ILE A 113 -3.31 24.88 9.10
N GLN A 114 -4.21 25.60 9.77
CA GLN A 114 -4.23 25.65 11.23
C GLN A 114 -4.76 24.33 11.77
N LEU A 115 -3.93 23.60 12.50
CA LEU A 115 -4.30 22.33 13.12
C LEU A 115 -4.80 22.54 14.56
N PRO A 116 -5.70 21.67 15.05
CA PRO A 116 -5.97 21.52 16.47
C PRO A 116 -4.75 20.89 17.17
N ASP A 117 -4.88 20.60 18.46
CA ASP A 117 -3.90 19.76 19.16
C ASP A 117 -3.70 18.44 18.41
N VAL A 118 -2.44 18.10 18.17
CA VAL A 118 -2.08 16.94 17.36
C VAL A 118 -2.34 15.67 18.17
N THR A 119 -3.32 14.88 17.74
CA THR A 119 -3.56 13.55 18.29
C THR A 119 -2.37 12.63 17.97
N PRO A 120 -1.83 11.88 18.94
CA PRO A 120 -0.76 10.92 18.69
C PRO A 120 -1.15 9.89 17.62
N ILE A 121 -0.22 9.57 16.71
CA ILE A 121 -0.41 8.55 15.67
C ILE A 121 -0.85 7.23 16.30
N LEU A 122 -1.84 6.60 15.69
CA LEU A 122 -2.29 5.28 16.08
C LEU A 122 -1.36 4.24 15.45
N GLY A 123 -0.54 3.62 16.28
CA GLY A 123 0.32 2.50 15.88
C GLY A 123 -0.48 1.24 15.56
N SER A 124 0.15 0.31 14.86
CA SER A 124 -0.37 -1.03 14.62
C SER A 124 -0.08 -1.94 15.81
N ALA A 125 -1.07 -2.73 16.22
CA ALA A 125 -0.88 -3.74 17.25
C ALA A 125 0.15 -4.80 16.83
N LYS A 126 0.17 -5.15 15.55
CA LYS A 126 1.14 -6.08 14.94
C LYS A 126 2.08 -5.33 14.01
N GLN A 127 3.38 -5.42 14.29
CA GLN A 127 4.43 -4.79 13.47
C GLN A 127 4.91 -5.66 12.31
N TYR A 128 4.58 -6.95 12.35
CA TYR A 128 4.92 -7.99 11.38
C TYR A 128 3.69 -8.88 11.16
N PHE A 129 3.68 -9.65 10.08
CA PHE A 129 2.61 -10.60 9.74
C PHE A 129 1.21 -9.99 9.62
N TYR A 130 1.13 -8.70 9.31
CA TYR A 130 -0.12 -7.96 9.20
C TYR A 130 -0.69 -7.93 7.77
N ARG A 131 0.13 -8.22 6.75
CA ARG A 131 -0.28 -8.15 5.35
C ARG A 131 -1.13 -9.34 4.96
N ASN A 132 -2.37 -9.06 4.58
CA ASN A 132 -3.31 -10.05 4.08
C ASN A 132 -3.20 -10.31 2.57
N LYS A 133 -2.35 -9.57 1.85
CA LYS A 133 -2.08 -9.76 0.42
C LYS A 133 -0.61 -9.54 0.11
N MET A 134 0.00 -10.49 -0.58
CA MET A 134 1.34 -10.36 -1.16
C MET A 134 1.34 -10.84 -2.62
N GLU A 135 2.21 -10.24 -3.42
CA GLU A 135 2.43 -10.60 -4.81
C GLU A 135 3.93 -10.74 -5.04
N PHE A 136 4.33 -11.89 -5.58
CA PHE A 136 5.71 -12.27 -5.82
C PHE A 136 5.92 -12.52 -7.31
N SER A 137 7.05 -12.10 -7.84
CA SER A 137 7.41 -12.29 -9.24
C SER A 137 8.38 -13.45 -9.37
N PHE A 138 8.13 -14.31 -10.35
CA PHE A 138 9.09 -15.29 -10.83
C PHE A 138 10.04 -14.59 -11.80
N SER A 139 11.33 -14.91 -11.73
CA SER A 139 12.29 -14.45 -12.72
C SER A 139 13.47 -15.37 -12.89
N ASP A 140 13.94 -15.53 -14.13
CA ASP A 140 15.24 -16.16 -14.48
C ASP A 140 16.44 -15.21 -14.29
N SER A 141 16.18 -14.00 -13.79
CA SER A 141 17.12 -12.90 -13.66
C SER A 141 17.26 -12.47 -12.20
N ARG A 142 17.62 -13.43 -11.34
CA ARG A 142 17.88 -13.21 -9.91
C ARG A 142 18.87 -12.07 -9.67
N TRP A 143 18.59 -11.28 -8.63
CA TRP A 143 19.52 -10.31 -8.07
C TRP A 143 20.66 -11.05 -7.36
N LEU A 144 21.89 -10.73 -7.74
CA LEU A 144 23.09 -11.26 -7.12
C LEU A 144 23.66 -10.22 -6.16
N THR A 145 24.01 -10.67 -4.97
CA THR A 145 24.72 -9.86 -4.00
C THR A 145 26.14 -9.55 -4.48
N LEU A 146 26.76 -8.50 -3.92
CA LEU A 146 28.16 -8.19 -4.26
C LEU A 146 29.10 -9.34 -3.86
N GLU A 147 28.79 -10.04 -2.77
CA GLU A 147 29.54 -11.21 -2.31
C GLU A 147 29.47 -12.35 -3.33
N GLU A 148 28.29 -12.66 -3.86
CA GLU A 148 28.12 -13.67 -4.94
C GLU A 148 28.78 -13.26 -6.26
N ILE A 149 28.85 -11.96 -6.56
CA ILE A 149 29.54 -11.48 -7.77
C ILE A 149 31.07 -11.58 -7.60
N GLN A 150 31.55 -11.43 -6.37
CA GLN A 150 32.97 -11.48 -6.02
C GLN A 150 33.45 -12.89 -5.68
N SER A 151 32.55 -13.86 -5.49
CA SER A 151 32.93 -15.24 -5.27
C SER A 151 33.32 -15.91 -6.59
N ASP A 152 34.28 -16.82 -6.52
CA ASP A 152 34.67 -17.68 -7.65
C ASP A 152 33.73 -18.91 -7.80
N GLU A 153 32.63 -18.95 -7.04
CA GLU A 153 31.67 -20.04 -7.08
C GLU A 153 30.78 -19.94 -8.32
N ALA A 154 30.54 -21.08 -8.99
CA ALA A 154 29.60 -21.13 -10.09
C ALA A 154 28.19 -20.79 -9.56
N LEU A 155 27.59 -19.73 -10.12
CA LEU A 155 26.22 -19.34 -9.83
C LEU A 155 25.26 -20.42 -10.33
N ALA A 156 24.88 -21.35 -9.45
CA ALA A 156 24.12 -22.54 -9.81
C ALA A 156 22.67 -22.24 -10.23
N ASP A 157 21.99 -21.29 -9.56
CA ASP A 157 20.60 -20.93 -9.84
C ASP A 157 20.41 -19.42 -10.04
N LYS A 158 19.82 -19.08 -11.20
CA LYS A 158 19.44 -17.71 -11.59
C LYS A 158 17.94 -17.46 -11.44
N ASN A 159 17.17 -18.47 -11.05
CA ASN A 159 15.75 -18.35 -10.79
C ASN A 159 15.50 -17.70 -9.42
N ALA A 160 14.47 -16.86 -9.37
CA ALA A 160 14.04 -16.16 -8.18
C ALA A 160 12.52 -16.16 -8.09
N LEU A 161 12.00 -16.27 -6.86
CA LEU A 161 10.60 -16.00 -6.56
C LEU A 161 10.52 -15.01 -5.38
N GLY A 162 10.24 -13.76 -5.68
CA GLY A 162 10.29 -12.70 -4.67
C GLY A 162 9.91 -11.32 -5.19
N PHE A 163 10.68 -10.30 -4.82
CA PHE A 163 10.33 -8.90 -5.11
C PHE A 163 11.35 -8.21 -6.01
N HIS A 164 10.88 -7.25 -6.78
CA HIS A 164 11.76 -6.35 -7.54
C HIS A 164 12.72 -5.58 -6.63
N ILE A 165 13.96 -5.43 -7.07
CA ILE A 165 14.93 -4.56 -6.40
C ILE A 165 14.56 -3.09 -6.69
N PRO A 166 14.58 -2.21 -5.68
CA PRO A 166 14.32 -0.79 -5.88
C PRO A 166 15.16 -0.18 -7.01
N GLY A 167 14.49 0.35 -8.04
CA GLY A 167 15.13 0.97 -9.20
C GLY A 167 15.57 0.01 -10.30
N MET A 168 15.36 -1.31 -10.14
CA MET A 168 15.65 -2.32 -11.15
C MET A 168 14.42 -3.21 -11.36
N TRP A 169 13.66 -2.88 -12.40
CA TRP A 169 12.40 -3.56 -12.74
C TRP A 169 12.60 -4.98 -13.29
N ASP A 170 13.80 -5.31 -13.75
CA ASP A 170 14.15 -6.59 -14.38
C ASP A 170 14.91 -7.54 -13.44
N LYS A 171 15.14 -7.15 -12.18
CA LYS A 171 15.88 -7.94 -11.19
C LYS A 171 15.02 -8.25 -10.00
N ILE A 172 14.88 -9.54 -9.71
CA ILE A 172 14.12 -10.04 -8.58
C ILE A 172 15.06 -10.53 -7.48
N LEU A 173 14.85 -10.04 -6.26
CA LEU A 173 15.43 -10.64 -5.07
C LEU A 173 14.73 -11.97 -4.82
N ASP A 174 15.51 -13.05 -4.77
CA ASP A 174 14.99 -14.32 -4.30
C ASP A 174 14.78 -14.25 -2.79
N VAL A 175 13.51 -14.30 -2.37
CA VAL A 175 13.15 -14.20 -0.97
C VAL A 175 13.21 -15.61 -0.36
N LYS A 176 13.58 -15.75 0.91
CA LYS A 176 13.50 -17.05 1.62
C LYS A 176 12.45 -17.00 2.72
N SER A 177 12.35 -15.86 3.39
CA SER A 177 11.34 -15.55 4.39
C SER A 177 10.84 -14.11 4.21
N CYS A 178 9.54 -13.90 4.43
CA CYS A 178 8.92 -12.59 4.49
C CYS A 178 8.11 -12.49 5.79
N HIS A 179 8.48 -11.54 6.65
CA HIS A 179 7.79 -11.29 7.92
C HIS A 179 6.60 -10.34 7.79
N LEU A 180 6.10 -10.09 6.57
CA LEU A 180 4.95 -9.21 6.36
C LEU A 180 3.63 -9.95 6.28
N GLN A 181 3.60 -11.17 5.75
CA GLN A 181 2.40 -12.00 5.65
C GLN A 181 2.62 -13.29 6.45
N GLU A 182 1.61 -13.70 7.20
CA GLU A 182 1.65 -14.90 8.04
C GLU A 182 1.79 -16.19 7.20
N ASP A 183 2.31 -17.24 7.84
CA ASP A 183 2.31 -18.57 7.25
C ASP A 183 0.87 -19.05 7.02
N PRO A 184 0.62 -19.85 5.97
CA PRO A 184 1.58 -20.65 5.19
C PRO A 184 2.22 -19.93 3.99
N SER A 185 2.16 -18.60 3.88
CA SER A 185 2.68 -17.86 2.72
C SER A 185 4.14 -18.19 2.36
N ASN A 186 5.05 -18.27 3.34
CA ASN A 186 6.45 -18.60 3.04
C ASN A 186 6.60 -20.05 2.58
N ALA A 187 5.90 -20.98 3.24
CA ALA A 187 5.91 -22.39 2.88
C ALA A 187 5.41 -22.62 1.45
N ILE A 188 4.28 -22.01 1.09
CA ILE A 188 3.71 -22.06 -0.28
C ILE A 188 4.72 -21.52 -1.29
N ARG A 189 5.25 -20.32 -1.05
CA ARG A 189 6.21 -19.69 -1.97
C ARG A 189 7.45 -20.54 -2.22
N ASN A 190 8.06 -21.03 -1.14
CA ASN A 190 9.28 -21.81 -1.25
C ASN A 190 9.00 -23.17 -1.93
N ALA A 191 7.88 -23.83 -1.62
CA ALA A 191 7.48 -25.07 -2.27
C ALA A 191 7.19 -24.90 -3.76
N VAL A 192 6.48 -23.83 -4.15
CA VAL A 192 6.22 -23.51 -5.56
C VAL A 192 7.52 -23.25 -6.33
N LYS A 193 8.46 -22.50 -5.75
CA LYS A 193 9.77 -22.28 -6.38
C LYS A 193 10.49 -23.60 -6.61
N GLN A 194 10.59 -24.43 -5.56
CA GLN A 194 11.30 -25.71 -5.64
C GLN A 194 10.65 -26.65 -6.67
N PHE A 195 9.32 -26.77 -6.61
CA PHE A 195 8.55 -27.58 -7.57
C PHE A 195 8.76 -27.13 -9.02
N ALA A 196 8.77 -25.82 -9.25
CA ALA A 196 9.01 -25.26 -10.58
C ALA A 196 10.41 -25.61 -11.13
N ILE A 197 11.43 -25.62 -10.26
CA ILE A 197 12.79 -26.04 -10.63
C ILE A 197 12.82 -27.54 -10.95
N ASP A 198 12.25 -28.37 -10.07
CA ASP A 198 12.29 -29.83 -10.19
C ASP A 198 11.50 -30.36 -11.41
N ASN A 199 10.58 -29.55 -11.96
CA ASN A 199 9.74 -29.88 -13.11
C ASN A 199 10.05 -29.04 -14.37
N ASP A 200 11.24 -28.44 -14.43
CA ASP A 200 11.72 -27.65 -15.59
C ASP A 200 10.70 -26.59 -16.07
N MET A 201 10.05 -25.89 -15.13
CA MET A 201 9.12 -24.81 -15.44
C MET A 201 9.90 -23.51 -15.61
N ALA A 202 9.83 -22.91 -16.81
CA ALA A 202 10.56 -21.69 -17.11
C ALA A 202 10.04 -20.48 -16.30
N PHE A 203 10.93 -19.79 -15.60
CA PHE A 203 10.63 -18.54 -14.89
C PHE A 203 10.60 -17.39 -15.88
N PHE A 204 9.77 -16.37 -15.62
CA PHE A 204 9.57 -15.29 -16.58
C PHE A 204 10.78 -14.36 -16.71
N ASN A 205 11.22 -14.14 -17.93
CA ASN A 205 12.22 -13.14 -18.27
C ASN A 205 11.51 -11.84 -18.65
N THR A 206 11.55 -10.83 -17.78
CA THR A 206 10.84 -9.56 -18.01
C THR A 206 11.39 -8.77 -19.20
N ARG A 207 12.66 -8.95 -19.60
CA ARG A 207 13.25 -8.25 -20.75
C ARG A 207 12.88 -8.91 -22.07
N ASN A 208 13.02 -10.24 -22.12
CA ASN A 208 12.77 -11.01 -23.33
C ASN A 208 11.28 -11.34 -23.52
N GLN A 209 10.47 -11.18 -22.46
CA GLN A 209 9.05 -11.53 -22.44
C GLN A 209 8.86 -13.01 -22.80
N THR A 210 9.60 -13.88 -22.12
CA THR A 210 9.61 -15.34 -22.32
C THR A 210 9.52 -16.06 -20.98
N GLY A 211 9.17 -17.34 -20.99
CA GLY A 211 8.99 -18.15 -19.78
C GLY A 211 7.52 -18.43 -19.52
N LEU A 212 7.24 -19.25 -18.50
CA LEU A 212 5.90 -19.72 -18.19
C LEU A 212 5.35 -19.03 -16.93
N LEU A 213 6.09 -19.07 -15.82
CA LEU A 213 5.65 -18.57 -14.51
C LEU A 213 5.93 -17.09 -14.38
N ARG A 214 4.90 -16.25 -14.14
CA ARG A 214 5.05 -14.78 -14.05
C ARG A 214 4.99 -14.27 -12.62
N THR A 215 3.84 -14.42 -11.98
CA THR A 215 3.60 -13.94 -10.62
C THR A 215 2.80 -14.96 -9.82
N MET A 216 2.93 -14.87 -8.50
CA MET A 216 2.10 -15.57 -7.54
C MET A 216 1.54 -14.55 -6.56
N MET A 217 0.22 -14.49 -6.45
CA MET A 217 -0.47 -13.70 -5.44
C MET A 217 -0.98 -14.63 -4.34
N ILE A 218 -0.74 -14.27 -3.08
CA ILE A 218 -1.30 -14.95 -1.92
C ILE A 218 -2.14 -13.94 -1.13
N ARG A 219 -3.40 -14.27 -0.88
CA ARG A 219 -4.26 -13.53 0.06
C ARG A 219 -4.67 -14.41 1.23
N THR A 220 -4.53 -13.89 2.43
CA THR A 220 -5.10 -14.46 3.66
C THR A 220 -6.28 -13.58 4.10
N ALA A 221 -7.18 -14.11 4.91
CA ALA A 221 -8.28 -13.35 5.50
C ALA A 221 -8.43 -13.66 6.99
N SER A 222 -9.05 -12.76 7.76
CA SER A 222 -9.33 -12.95 9.18
C SER A 222 -10.27 -14.15 9.44
N THR A 223 -11.06 -14.53 8.44
CA THR A 223 -11.93 -15.72 8.46
C THR A 223 -11.16 -17.04 8.34
N GLY A 224 -9.86 -16.99 8.05
CA GLY A 224 -9.03 -18.15 7.76
C GLY A 224 -9.04 -18.59 6.29
N ASP A 225 -9.83 -17.92 5.43
CA ASP A 225 -9.76 -18.18 3.98
C ASP A 225 -8.36 -17.84 3.42
N LEU A 226 -7.90 -18.65 2.46
CA LEU A 226 -6.60 -18.53 1.81
C LEU A 226 -6.75 -18.66 0.29
N MET A 227 -6.41 -17.58 -0.42
CA MET A 227 -6.39 -17.53 -1.88
C MET A 227 -4.96 -17.58 -2.40
N VAL A 228 -4.71 -18.44 -3.38
CA VAL A 228 -3.49 -18.46 -4.18
C VAL A 228 -3.87 -18.27 -5.64
N LEU A 229 -3.24 -17.30 -6.31
CA LEU A 229 -3.38 -17.08 -7.74
C LEU A 229 -2.02 -17.19 -8.41
N ILE A 230 -1.88 -18.09 -9.39
CA ILE A 230 -0.69 -18.18 -10.23
C ILE A 230 -0.97 -17.52 -11.58
N GLN A 231 -0.11 -16.57 -11.96
CA GLN A 231 -0.15 -15.97 -13.28
C GLN A 231 0.87 -16.66 -14.19
N PHE A 232 0.39 -17.14 -15.32
CA PHE A 232 1.21 -17.73 -16.37
C PHE A 232 1.31 -16.79 -17.57
N PHE A 233 2.43 -16.79 -18.29
CA PHE A 233 2.60 -15.99 -19.50
C PHE A 233 1.87 -16.60 -20.70
N MET A 234 1.89 -17.92 -20.79
CA MET A 234 1.31 -18.69 -21.88
C MET A 234 0.47 -19.86 -21.33
N ASP A 235 -0.43 -20.35 -22.16
CA ASP A 235 -1.28 -21.50 -21.83
C ASP A 235 -0.56 -22.83 -22.13
N ASP A 236 0.26 -23.28 -21.17
CA ASP A 236 0.75 -24.67 -21.12
C ASP A 236 -0.11 -25.44 -20.09
N LYS A 237 -1.18 -26.06 -20.58
CA LYS A 237 -2.15 -26.76 -19.73
C LYS A 237 -1.50 -27.83 -18.86
N THR A 238 -0.60 -28.63 -19.42
CA THR A 238 0.03 -29.75 -18.72
C THR A 238 0.86 -29.25 -17.54
N LYS A 239 1.76 -28.28 -17.77
CA LYS A 239 2.59 -27.72 -16.69
C LYS A 239 1.79 -26.90 -15.69
N ARG A 240 0.77 -26.16 -16.15
CA ARG A 240 -0.14 -25.41 -15.28
C ARG A 240 -0.85 -26.35 -14.31
N GLU A 241 -1.56 -27.35 -14.83
CA GLU A 241 -2.36 -28.25 -14.01
C GLU A 241 -1.47 -29.03 -13.04
N LEU A 242 -0.29 -29.48 -13.49
CA LEU A 242 0.71 -30.13 -12.64
C LEU A 242 1.10 -29.29 -11.41
N LEU A 243 1.37 -27.98 -11.58
CA LEU A 243 1.68 -27.07 -10.47
C LEU A 243 0.46 -26.80 -9.57
N LEU A 244 -0.71 -26.60 -10.16
CA LEU A 244 -1.93 -26.30 -9.39
C LEU A 244 -2.40 -27.52 -8.58
N ASP A 245 -2.27 -28.72 -9.12
CA ASP A 245 -2.53 -29.96 -8.38
C ASP A 245 -1.57 -30.13 -7.21
N PHE A 246 -0.27 -29.95 -7.43
CA PHE A 246 0.74 -29.97 -6.37
C PHE A 246 0.40 -29.01 -5.22
N LEU A 247 0.04 -27.76 -5.56
CA LEU A 247 -0.36 -26.75 -4.58
C LEU A 247 -1.56 -27.20 -3.74
N PHE A 248 -2.61 -27.71 -4.41
CA PHE A 248 -3.83 -28.11 -3.72
C PHE A 248 -3.63 -29.34 -2.82
N GLU A 249 -2.81 -30.30 -3.26
CA GLU A 249 -2.52 -31.53 -2.50
C GLU A 249 -1.64 -31.28 -1.27
N ASN A 250 -0.64 -30.39 -1.39
CA ASN A 250 0.33 -30.14 -0.31
C ASN A 250 -0.10 -29.02 0.66
N PHE A 251 -1.04 -28.17 0.25
CA PHE A 251 -1.58 -27.08 1.06
C PHE A 251 -3.10 -27.14 1.10
N PRO A 252 -3.69 -28.16 1.79
CA PRO A 252 -5.14 -28.35 1.85
C PRO A 252 -5.91 -27.18 2.50
N GLN A 253 -5.20 -26.27 3.19
CA GLN A 253 -5.76 -25.03 3.72
C GLN A 253 -6.05 -23.96 2.64
N ILE A 254 -5.61 -24.13 1.39
CA ILE A 254 -5.98 -23.24 0.29
C ILE A 254 -7.48 -23.39 0.00
N THR A 255 -8.27 -22.38 0.33
CA THR A 255 -9.72 -22.37 0.09
C THR A 255 -10.10 -21.84 -1.29
N SER A 256 -9.18 -21.15 -1.97
CA SER A 256 -9.36 -20.58 -3.29
C SER A 256 -8.07 -20.68 -4.12
N LEU A 257 -8.01 -21.62 -5.07
CA LEU A 257 -6.87 -21.77 -5.98
C LEU A 257 -7.27 -21.30 -7.37
N GLN A 258 -6.61 -20.26 -7.85
CA GLN A 258 -6.95 -19.57 -9.10
C GLN A 258 -5.72 -19.43 -10.01
N TYR A 259 -5.97 -19.14 -11.28
CA TYR A 259 -4.90 -18.76 -12.20
C TYR A 259 -5.37 -17.76 -13.25
N VAL A 260 -4.39 -17.13 -13.90
CA VAL A 260 -4.58 -16.21 -15.02
C VAL A 260 -3.54 -16.54 -16.09
N ILE A 261 -3.94 -16.47 -17.37
CA ILE A 261 -3.00 -16.43 -18.49
C ILE A 261 -2.85 -14.97 -18.92
N ASN A 262 -1.65 -14.40 -18.83
CA ASN A 262 -1.36 -13.02 -19.19
C ASN A 262 -0.13 -12.91 -20.10
N GLY A 263 -0.39 -12.81 -21.40
CA GLY A 263 0.63 -12.63 -22.44
C GLY A 263 1.12 -11.18 -22.63
N LYS A 264 0.68 -10.21 -21.81
CA LYS A 264 1.04 -8.79 -21.97
C LYS A 264 2.42 -8.46 -21.40
N GLY A 265 2.92 -7.27 -21.73
CA GLY A 265 4.16 -6.71 -21.17
C GLY A 265 4.14 -6.41 -19.66
N ASN A 266 2.96 -6.34 -19.05
CA ASN A 266 2.76 -5.96 -17.64
C ASN A 266 2.04 -7.06 -16.86
N ASP A 267 2.13 -7.00 -15.53
CA ASP A 267 1.59 -8.03 -14.64
C ASP A 267 0.13 -7.80 -14.24
N THR A 268 -0.51 -6.70 -14.68
CA THR A 268 -1.86 -6.36 -14.24
C THR A 268 -2.89 -7.38 -14.71
N ILE A 269 -3.76 -7.82 -13.79
CA ILE A 269 -4.79 -8.85 -14.05
C ILE A 269 -6.20 -8.28 -14.26
N TYR A 270 -6.41 -6.96 -14.17
CA TYR A 270 -7.74 -6.35 -14.19
C TYR A 270 -8.52 -6.67 -15.47
N ASP A 271 -7.85 -6.63 -16.59
CA ASP A 271 -8.32 -6.93 -17.95
C ASP A 271 -8.19 -8.41 -18.34
N GLN A 272 -7.75 -9.27 -17.42
CA GLN A 272 -7.55 -10.69 -17.68
C GLN A 272 -8.67 -11.52 -17.06
N GLU A 273 -9.01 -12.65 -17.68
CA GLU A 273 -9.92 -13.61 -17.09
C GLU A 273 -9.22 -14.34 -15.93
N VAL A 274 -9.88 -14.39 -14.78
CA VAL A 274 -9.39 -15.12 -13.60
C VAL A 274 -10.17 -16.42 -13.50
N ILE A 275 -9.46 -17.53 -13.60
CA ILE A 275 -10.07 -18.86 -13.64
C ILE A 275 -9.90 -19.51 -12.26
N CYS A 276 -11.01 -19.87 -11.63
CA CYS A 276 -10.99 -20.70 -10.43
C CYS A 276 -10.69 -22.15 -10.82
N TYR A 277 -9.59 -22.71 -10.31
CA TYR A 277 -9.19 -24.09 -10.57
C TYR A 277 -9.80 -25.04 -9.55
N LYS A 278 -9.65 -24.75 -8.25
CA LYS A 278 -10.23 -25.53 -7.14
C LYS A 278 -10.66 -24.62 -5.99
N GLY A 279 -11.70 -25.03 -5.28
CA GLY A 279 -12.27 -24.29 -4.15
C GLY A 279 -13.23 -23.20 -4.60
N LYS A 280 -13.21 -22.06 -3.91
CA LYS A 280 -14.06 -20.90 -4.20
C LYS A 280 -13.36 -19.94 -5.17
N ASP A 281 -14.10 -19.17 -5.94
CA ASP A 281 -13.57 -18.07 -6.78
C ASP A 281 -13.32 -16.77 -5.99
N HIS A 282 -13.54 -16.80 -4.67
CA HIS A 282 -13.40 -15.67 -3.76
C HIS A 282 -12.98 -16.12 -2.36
N ILE A 283 -12.62 -15.15 -1.52
CA ILE A 283 -12.46 -15.31 -0.07
C ILE A 283 -13.37 -14.32 0.65
N PHE A 284 -13.64 -14.57 1.93
CA PHE A 284 -14.36 -13.63 2.77
C PHE A 284 -13.45 -12.93 3.75
N GLU A 285 -13.57 -11.61 3.82
CA GLU A 285 -13.09 -10.84 4.96
C GLU A 285 -14.22 -10.51 5.93
N GLU A 286 -13.89 -10.36 7.21
CA GLU A 286 -14.83 -9.94 8.24
C GLU A 286 -14.36 -8.67 8.96
N MET A 287 -15.29 -7.73 9.18
CA MET A 287 -15.03 -6.53 9.96
C MET A 287 -16.30 -6.08 10.67
N GLU A 288 -16.28 -6.06 12.02
CA GLU A 288 -17.44 -5.67 12.86
C GLU A 288 -18.75 -6.42 12.50
N GLY A 289 -18.62 -7.72 12.25
CA GLY A 289 -19.71 -8.60 11.84
C GLY A 289 -20.23 -8.38 10.41
N LEU A 290 -19.59 -7.50 9.63
CA LEU A 290 -19.81 -7.38 8.20
C LEU A 290 -18.89 -8.35 7.47
N ARG A 291 -19.42 -9.03 6.45
CA ARG A 291 -18.66 -9.92 5.57
C ARG A 291 -18.48 -9.28 4.21
N PHE A 292 -17.26 -9.30 3.70
CA PHE A 292 -16.92 -8.76 2.39
C PHE A 292 -16.38 -9.89 1.51
N LYS A 293 -17.04 -10.11 0.37
CA LYS A 293 -16.57 -11.01 -0.68
C LYS A 293 -15.42 -10.34 -1.42
N ILE A 294 -14.24 -10.97 -1.38
CA ILE A 294 -13.01 -10.46 -2.00
C ILE A 294 -12.59 -11.40 -3.12
N ASN A 295 -12.58 -10.88 -4.35
CA ASN A 295 -12.06 -11.58 -5.51
C ASN A 295 -10.57 -11.23 -5.72
N ALA A 296 -9.89 -11.97 -6.60
CA ALA A 296 -8.48 -11.74 -6.91
C ALA A 296 -8.17 -10.30 -7.38
N LYS A 297 -9.08 -9.69 -8.16
CA LYS A 297 -8.96 -8.32 -8.68
C LYS A 297 -9.34 -7.24 -7.66
N SER A 298 -10.15 -7.58 -6.65
CA SER A 298 -10.72 -6.59 -5.73
C SER A 298 -9.65 -5.91 -4.88
N PHE A 299 -9.73 -4.60 -4.76
CA PHE A 299 -8.96 -3.88 -3.74
C PHE A 299 -9.59 -4.13 -2.36
N TYR A 300 -8.74 -4.38 -1.37
CA TYR A 300 -9.08 -4.44 0.04
C TYR A 300 -7.85 -3.99 0.83
N GLN A 301 -8.06 -3.40 2.00
CA GLN A 301 -6.96 -2.89 2.81
C GLN A 301 -6.03 -4.03 3.21
N THR A 302 -4.72 -3.85 3.02
CA THR A 302 -3.78 -4.96 3.20
C THR A 302 -3.50 -5.30 4.66
N ASN A 303 -3.90 -4.46 5.60
CA ASN A 303 -3.76 -4.69 7.04
C ASN A 303 -5.16 -4.66 7.66
N SER A 304 -5.79 -5.83 7.82
CA SER A 304 -7.19 -5.94 8.27
C SER A 304 -7.40 -5.35 9.67
N ASP A 305 -6.52 -5.71 10.62
CA ASP A 305 -6.61 -5.26 12.00
C ASP A 305 -6.52 -3.72 12.09
N GLN A 306 -5.63 -3.11 11.30
CA GLN A 306 -5.48 -1.66 11.30
C GLN A 306 -6.54 -0.95 10.46
N ALA A 307 -7.05 -1.58 9.40
CA ALA A 307 -8.16 -1.06 8.61
C ALA A 307 -9.42 -0.88 9.47
N TYR A 308 -9.67 -1.82 10.39
CA TYR A 308 -10.75 -1.69 11.37
C TYR A 308 -10.61 -0.42 12.22
N GLU A 309 -9.41 -0.16 12.77
CA GLU A 309 -9.19 1.05 13.57
C GLU A 309 -9.27 2.33 12.73
N LEU A 310 -8.77 2.32 11.50
CA LEU A 310 -8.93 3.44 10.55
C LEU A 310 -10.42 3.74 10.31
N TYR A 311 -11.22 2.72 10.02
CA TYR A 311 -12.65 2.89 9.71
C TYR A 311 -13.44 3.33 10.94
N LYS A 312 -13.07 2.85 12.12
CA LYS A 312 -13.61 3.31 13.40
C LYS A 312 -13.32 4.81 13.61
N ILE A 313 -12.08 5.27 13.37
CA ILE A 313 -11.74 6.70 13.41
C ILE A 313 -12.58 7.49 12.41
N THR A 314 -12.70 7.01 11.16
CA THR A 314 -13.51 7.66 10.11
C THR A 314 -14.97 7.80 10.53
N ARG A 315 -15.57 6.73 11.07
CA ARG A 315 -16.93 6.73 11.61
C ARG A 315 -17.10 7.69 12.79
N ASP A 316 -16.15 7.68 13.71
CA ASP A 316 -16.19 8.53 14.92
C ASP A 316 -16.01 10.01 14.55
N PHE A 317 -15.23 10.32 13.51
CA PHE A 317 -15.09 11.67 12.97
C PHE A 317 -16.36 12.12 12.23
N ALA A 318 -17.01 11.22 11.49
CA ALA A 318 -18.30 11.50 10.87
C ALA A 318 -19.36 11.88 11.94
N GLY A 319 -19.33 11.20 13.09
CA GLY A 319 -20.16 11.52 14.25
C GLY A 319 -21.65 11.39 13.96
N LEU A 320 -22.03 10.25 13.36
CA LEU A 320 -23.37 9.96 12.88
C LEU A 320 -24.32 9.59 14.03
N THR A 321 -25.54 10.12 14.00
CA THR A 321 -26.61 9.85 14.98
C THR A 321 -27.68 8.87 14.46
N GLY A 322 -27.70 8.61 13.16
CA GLY A 322 -28.72 7.79 12.49
C GLY A 322 -29.61 8.58 11.54
N ASP A 323 -29.48 9.90 11.51
CA ASP A 323 -30.35 10.79 10.72
C ASP A 323 -29.66 11.30 9.44
N GLU A 324 -28.35 11.13 9.33
CA GLU A 324 -27.53 11.74 8.29
C GLU A 324 -27.65 11.02 6.94
N LEU A 325 -27.69 11.81 5.86
CA LEU A 325 -27.32 11.35 4.53
C LEU A 325 -25.79 11.47 4.35
N VAL A 326 -25.12 10.33 4.19
CA VAL A 326 -23.67 10.26 4.02
C VAL A 326 -23.33 9.98 2.56
N TYR A 327 -22.37 10.70 2.01
CA TYR A 327 -21.79 10.37 0.71
C TYR A 327 -20.41 9.76 0.93
N ASP A 328 -20.17 8.58 0.38
CA ASP A 328 -18.86 7.89 0.37
C ASP A 328 -18.24 8.02 -1.03
N LEU A 329 -17.33 8.98 -1.19
CA LEU A 329 -16.66 9.23 -2.45
C LEU A 329 -15.44 8.32 -2.57
N TYR A 330 -15.25 7.72 -3.75
CA TYR A 330 -14.22 6.71 -4.00
C TYR A 330 -14.48 5.44 -3.17
N THR A 331 -15.76 5.03 -3.10
CA THR A 331 -16.25 3.97 -2.20
C THR A 331 -15.62 2.61 -2.45
N GLY A 332 -14.98 2.40 -3.61
CA GLY A 332 -14.40 1.12 -4.00
C GLY A 332 -15.46 0.01 -3.96
N THR A 333 -15.18 -1.06 -3.20
CA THR A 333 -16.09 -2.19 -2.98
C THR A 333 -17.14 -1.94 -1.88
N GLY A 334 -17.35 -0.67 -1.51
CA GLY A 334 -18.37 -0.24 -0.55
C GLY A 334 -18.02 -0.54 0.91
N THR A 335 -16.75 -0.73 1.24
CA THR A 335 -16.34 -1.16 2.60
C THR A 335 -16.60 -0.09 3.65
N ILE A 336 -16.20 1.17 3.41
CA ILE A 336 -16.48 2.30 4.31
C ILE A 336 -17.98 2.58 4.34
N ALA A 337 -18.63 2.70 3.19
CA ALA A 337 -20.09 2.92 3.10
C ALA A 337 -20.88 1.93 3.96
N GLN A 338 -20.63 0.63 3.83
CA GLN A 338 -21.32 -0.40 4.62
C GLN A 338 -20.92 -0.37 6.10
N PHE A 339 -19.66 -0.07 6.40
CA PHE A 339 -19.17 0.05 7.79
C PHE A 339 -19.89 1.17 8.56
N VAL A 340 -20.17 2.31 7.91
CA VAL A 340 -20.88 3.44 8.54
C VAL A 340 -22.40 3.35 8.43
N ALA A 341 -22.94 2.52 7.52
CA ALA A 341 -24.37 2.43 7.23
C ALA A 341 -25.24 2.11 8.45
N LYS A 342 -24.73 1.32 9.41
CA LYS A 342 -25.47 0.98 10.66
C LYS A 342 -25.84 2.21 11.51
N LYS A 343 -25.15 3.33 11.34
CA LYS A 343 -25.38 4.57 12.10
C LYS A 343 -25.79 5.75 11.21
N ALA A 344 -26.12 5.51 9.93
CA ALA A 344 -26.57 6.55 9.01
C ALA A 344 -28.03 6.29 8.62
N ARG A 345 -28.76 7.36 8.26
CA ARG A 345 -30.08 7.19 7.63
C ARG A 345 -29.92 6.54 6.26
N LYS A 346 -28.97 7.02 5.48
CA LYS A 346 -28.66 6.53 4.13
C LYS A 346 -27.21 6.84 3.76
N VAL A 347 -26.58 5.94 3.00
CA VAL A 347 -25.25 6.17 2.41
C VAL A 347 -25.32 6.07 0.89
N VAL A 348 -24.67 7.01 0.20
CA VAL A 348 -24.54 7.02 -1.27
C VAL A 348 -23.06 6.88 -1.62
N GLY A 349 -22.69 5.76 -2.24
CA GLY A 349 -21.33 5.49 -2.68
C GLY A 349 -21.13 5.76 -4.17
N VAL A 350 -20.02 6.40 -4.53
CA VAL A 350 -19.64 6.66 -5.94
C VAL A 350 -18.24 6.16 -6.22
N GLU A 351 -18.08 5.38 -7.29
CA GLU A 351 -16.80 4.80 -7.72
C GLU A 351 -16.73 4.74 -9.26
N ALA A 352 -15.56 4.97 -9.84
CA ALA A 352 -15.34 4.96 -11.27
C ALA A 352 -15.24 3.55 -11.86
N VAL A 353 -14.81 2.56 -11.06
CA VAL A 353 -14.63 1.16 -11.47
C VAL A 353 -15.97 0.39 -11.39
N PRO A 354 -16.56 -0.06 -12.52
CA PRO A 354 -17.83 -0.78 -12.52
C PRO A 354 -17.82 -2.06 -11.68
N ASP A 355 -16.75 -2.85 -11.78
CA ASP A 355 -16.59 -4.11 -11.03
C ASP A 355 -16.61 -3.89 -9.52
N ALA A 356 -16.10 -2.74 -9.05
CA ALA A 356 -16.09 -2.39 -7.64
C ALA A 356 -17.51 -2.10 -7.14
N ILE A 357 -18.34 -1.41 -7.94
CA ILE A 357 -19.76 -1.16 -7.62
C ILE A 357 -20.60 -2.43 -7.66
N THR A 358 -20.34 -3.34 -8.60
CA THR A 358 -20.98 -4.66 -8.60
C THR A 358 -20.67 -5.40 -7.30
N ALA A 359 -19.39 -5.45 -6.90
CA ALA A 359 -18.98 -6.03 -5.63
C ALA A 359 -19.59 -5.31 -4.41
N ALA A 360 -19.71 -3.98 -4.44
CA ALA A 360 -20.33 -3.20 -3.38
C ALA A 360 -21.80 -3.57 -3.16
N LYS A 361 -22.57 -3.73 -4.26
CA LYS A 361 -23.96 -4.17 -4.22
C LYS A 361 -24.10 -5.61 -3.72
N GLU A 362 -23.25 -6.53 -4.19
CA GLU A 362 -23.20 -7.91 -3.69
C GLU A 362 -22.90 -7.97 -2.18
N ASN A 363 -21.93 -7.17 -1.72
CA ASN A 363 -21.57 -7.10 -0.31
C ASN A 363 -22.70 -6.51 0.54
N ALA A 364 -23.38 -5.46 0.06
CA ALA A 364 -24.52 -4.89 0.78
C ALA A 364 -25.67 -5.90 0.93
N GLN A 365 -25.97 -6.65 -0.14
CA GLN A 365 -26.95 -7.73 -0.09
C GLN A 365 -26.52 -8.83 0.89
N LEU A 366 -25.25 -9.25 0.85
CA LEU A 366 -24.70 -10.26 1.77
C LEU A 366 -24.82 -9.84 3.25
N ASN A 367 -24.64 -8.55 3.52
CA ASN A 367 -24.72 -7.98 4.86
C ASN A 367 -26.13 -7.56 5.28
N ASN A 368 -27.15 -7.78 4.44
CA ASN A 368 -28.52 -7.30 4.65
C ASN A 368 -28.60 -5.79 4.92
N ILE A 369 -27.77 -5.00 4.24
CA ILE A 369 -27.74 -3.53 4.34
C ILE A 369 -28.56 -2.95 3.19
N ASN A 370 -29.70 -2.34 3.52
CA ASN A 370 -30.67 -1.83 2.54
C ASN A 370 -30.67 -0.30 2.43
N ASN A 371 -29.92 0.41 3.27
CA ASN A 371 -29.85 1.88 3.29
C ASN A 371 -28.62 2.41 2.55
N VAL A 372 -28.11 1.68 1.56
CA VAL A 372 -26.95 2.07 0.74
C VAL A 372 -27.31 2.04 -0.74
N ASP A 373 -26.89 3.07 -1.47
CA ASP A 373 -26.99 3.12 -2.94
C ASP A 373 -25.60 3.31 -3.54
N PHE A 374 -25.30 2.60 -4.63
CA PHE A 374 -23.99 2.60 -5.27
C PHE A 374 -24.07 2.95 -6.76
N PHE A 375 -23.27 3.93 -7.19
CA PHE A 375 -23.26 4.49 -8.54
C PHE A 375 -21.88 4.41 -9.19
N VAL A 376 -21.88 4.04 -10.47
CA VAL A 376 -20.67 4.00 -11.30
C VAL A 376 -20.47 5.34 -11.99
N GLY A 377 -19.25 5.88 -11.91
CA GLY A 377 -18.75 6.84 -12.87
C GLY A 377 -17.63 7.73 -12.31
N ASP A 378 -17.03 8.51 -13.20
CA ASP A 378 -15.96 9.42 -12.83
C ASP A 378 -16.48 10.46 -11.83
N MET A 379 -15.82 10.56 -10.68
CA MET A 379 -16.17 11.48 -9.61
C MET A 379 -16.36 12.92 -10.12
N LYS A 380 -15.51 13.38 -11.05
CA LYS A 380 -15.60 14.74 -11.62
C LYS A 380 -16.90 14.96 -12.40
N HIS A 381 -17.46 13.91 -12.99
CA HIS A 381 -18.62 14.00 -13.88
C HIS A 381 -19.93 13.64 -13.19
N VAL A 382 -19.92 12.60 -12.36
CA VAL A 382 -21.11 12.11 -11.64
C VAL A 382 -21.46 12.99 -10.45
N PHE A 383 -20.47 13.47 -9.70
CA PHE A 383 -20.70 14.28 -8.51
C PHE A 383 -20.98 15.74 -8.91
N ASN A 384 -22.20 16.01 -9.34
CA ASN A 384 -22.67 17.32 -9.85
C ASN A 384 -24.04 17.70 -9.25
N ASN A 385 -24.55 18.91 -9.56
CA ASN A 385 -25.80 19.41 -8.97
C ASN A 385 -27.03 18.56 -9.31
N GLU A 386 -27.08 17.94 -10.49
CA GLU A 386 -28.19 17.05 -10.87
C GLU A 386 -28.19 15.80 -9.98
N PHE A 387 -27.01 15.21 -9.75
CA PHE A 387 -26.84 14.08 -8.86
C PHE A 387 -27.22 14.41 -7.41
N ILE A 388 -26.83 15.57 -6.90
CA ILE A 388 -27.23 16.03 -5.56
C ILE A 388 -28.73 16.27 -5.47
N THR A 389 -29.35 16.84 -6.51
CA THR A 389 -30.81 17.05 -6.55
C THR A 389 -31.56 15.72 -6.54
N ALA A 390 -31.05 14.71 -7.27
CA ALA A 390 -31.67 13.40 -7.38
C ALA A 390 -31.51 12.54 -6.11
N HIS A 391 -30.35 12.60 -5.46
CA HIS A 391 -30.01 11.69 -4.35
C HIS A 391 -30.01 12.35 -2.96
N GLY A 392 -30.22 13.67 -2.92
CA GLY A 392 -30.34 14.46 -1.70
C GLY A 392 -29.07 15.22 -1.34
N HIS A 393 -29.24 16.25 -0.51
CA HIS A 393 -28.13 17.04 -0.01
C HIS A 393 -27.41 16.31 1.14
N PRO A 394 -26.12 15.96 1.03
CA PRO A 394 -25.43 15.23 2.09
C PRO A 394 -25.24 16.10 3.34
N ASP A 395 -25.37 15.47 4.50
CA ASP A 395 -24.99 16.04 5.80
C ASP A 395 -23.48 15.87 6.04
N VAL A 396 -22.96 14.72 5.61
CA VAL A 396 -21.55 14.31 5.76
C VAL A 396 -21.02 13.76 4.45
N ILE A 397 -19.81 14.16 4.07
CA ILE A 397 -19.05 13.54 2.99
C ILE A 397 -17.85 12.80 3.59
N ILE A 398 -17.67 11.54 3.24
CA ILE A 398 -16.45 10.76 3.48
C ILE A 398 -15.75 10.60 2.13
N THR A 399 -14.43 10.81 2.10
CA THR A 399 -13.63 10.69 0.87
C THR A 399 -12.32 9.97 1.16
N ASP A 400 -12.02 8.94 0.38
CA ASP A 400 -10.75 8.19 0.40
C ASP A 400 -10.13 8.15 -1.02
N PRO A 401 -9.63 9.30 -1.51
CA PRO A 401 -9.16 9.42 -2.89
C PRO A 401 -7.85 8.64 -3.13
N PRO A 402 -7.48 8.40 -4.40
CA PRO A 402 -6.19 7.83 -4.76
C PRO A 402 -5.02 8.72 -4.31
N ARG A 403 -3.78 8.22 -4.45
CA ARG A 403 -2.56 8.91 -3.95
C ARG A 403 -2.37 10.35 -4.46
N ASP A 404 -2.95 10.68 -5.61
CA ASP A 404 -2.89 12.02 -6.22
C ASP A 404 -3.85 13.04 -5.59
N GLY A 405 -4.68 12.58 -4.63
CA GLY A 405 -5.72 13.37 -3.96
C GLY A 405 -6.98 13.52 -4.82
N MET A 406 -7.85 14.44 -4.42
CA MET A 406 -9.07 14.74 -5.16
C MET A 406 -8.78 15.63 -6.37
N HIS A 407 -9.59 15.47 -7.43
CA HIS A 407 -9.59 16.43 -8.53
C HIS A 407 -10.14 17.78 -8.04
N LYS A 408 -9.60 18.91 -8.55
CA LYS A 408 -10.00 20.27 -8.11
C LYS A 408 -11.51 20.51 -8.25
N ASP A 409 -12.11 20.03 -9.33
CA ASP A 409 -13.56 20.15 -9.56
C ASP A 409 -14.39 19.41 -8.50
N VAL A 410 -13.89 18.28 -7.97
CA VAL A 410 -14.54 17.56 -6.87
C VAL A 410 -14.46 18.38 -5.59
N VAL A 411 -13.29 18.96 -5.29
CA VAL A 411 -13.13 19.88 -4.14
C VAL A 411 -14.05 21.09 -4.25
N GLN A 412 -14.15 21.68 -5.45
CA GLN A 412 -15.06 22.80 -5.70
C GLN A 412 -16.52 22.38 -5.51
N GLN A 413 -16.89 21.18 -5.93
CA GLN A 413 -18.26 20.69 -5.72
C GLN A 413 -18.57 20.44 -4.24
N ILE A 414 -17.62 19.94 -3.46
CA ILE A 414 -17.77 19.83 -1.99
C ILE A 414 -18.03 21.22 -1.40
N LEU A 415 -17.33 22.26 -1.85
CA LEU A 415 -17.56 23.65 -1.41
C LEU A 415 -18.93 24.20 -1.85
N ASN A 416 -19.41 23.82 -3.03
CA ASN A 416 -20.73 24.24 -3.52
C ASN A 416 -21.86 23.59 -2.71
N ILE A 417 -21.72 22.30 -2.38
CA ILE A 417 -22.66 21.57 -1.54
C ILE A 417 -22.57 22.06 -0.09
N ALA A 418 -21.36 22.36 0.38
CA ALA A 418 -21.08 22.83 1.72
C ALA A 418 -21.73 21.97 2.84
N PRO A 419 -21.52 20.63 2.86
CA PRO A 419 -22.00 19.75 3.93
C PRO A 419 -21.48 20.21 5.30
N LYS A 420 -22.15 19.79 6.38
CA LYS A 420 -21.73 20.18 7.74
C LYS A 420 -20.34 19.66 8.08
N LYS A 421 -20.03 18.42 7.63
CA LYS A 421 -18.77 17.74 7.87
C LYS A 421 -18.19 17.09 6.61
N VAL A 422 -16.87 17.08 6.52
CA VAL A 422 -16.13 16.26 5.55
C VAL A 422 -15.07 15.46 6.29
N VAL A 423 -15.08 14.14 6.12
CA VAL A 423 -14.05 13.24 6.64
C VAL A 423 -13.16 12.81 5.48
N TYR A 424 -11.89 13.23 5.51
CA TYR A 424 -10.92 12.94 4.47
C TYR A 424 -9.94 11.89 4.98
N VAL A 425 -10.02 10.67 4.44
CA VAL A 425 -9.03 9.59 4.62
C VAL A 425 -7.98 9.68 3.51
N SER A 426 -6.68 9.61 3.85
CA SER A 426 -5.63 9.74 2.84
C SER A 426 -4.40 8.91 3.15
N CYS A 427 -3.87 8.23 2.12
CA CYS A 427 -2.56 7.60 2.15
C CYS A 427 -1.40 8.54 1.74
N ASN A 428 -1.68 9.82 1.50
CA ASN A 428 -0.69 10.84 1.10
C ASN A 428 -1.03 12.22 1.69
N SER A 429 -0.44 12.54 2.84
CA SER A 429 -0.68 13.80 3.54
C SER A 429 -0.27 15.05 2.75
N ALA A 430 0.60 14.95 1.74
CA ALA A 430 0.99 16.09 0.92
C ALA A 430 -0.11 16.52 -0.07
N THR A 431 -0.76 15.56 -0.74
CA THR A 431 -1.91 15.85 -1.62
C THR A 431 -3.15 16.17 -0.79
N GLN A 432 -3.32 15.52 0.37
CA GLN A 432 -4.34 15.92 1.35
C GLN A 432 -4.16 17.40 1.74
N ALA A 433 -2.95 17.84 2.12
CA ALA A 433 -2.69 19.23 2.49
C ALA A 433 -3.07 20.24 1.38
N ARG A 434 -2.76 19.92 0.11
CA ARG A 434 -3.17 20.73 -1.04
C ARG A 434 -4.70 20.86 -1.12
N ASP A 435 -5.42 19.75 -0.98
CA ASP A 435 -6.87 19.74 -1.11
C ASP A 435 -7.54 20.47 0.06
N LEU A 436 -7.04 20.28 1.28
CA LEU A 436 -7.50 21.01 2.46
C LEU A 436 -7.29 22.52 2.30
N ALA A 437 -6.18 22.96 1.72
CA ALA A 437 -5.90 24.38 1.48
C ALA A 437 -6.93 25.04 0.56
N LEU A 438 -7.47 24.28 -0.41
CA LEU A 438 -8.54 24.75 -1.29
C LEU A 438 -9.88 24.89 -0.55
N MET A 439 -10.08 24.17 0.56
CA MET A 439 -11.31 24.19 1.35
C MET A 439 -11.24 25.10 2.60
N ASP A 440 -10.05 25.58 2.97
CA ASP A 440 -9.79 26.26 4.25
C ASP A 440 -10.61 27.53 4.45
N SER A 441 -11.01 28.22 3.37
CA SER A 441 -11.85 29.43 3.45
C SER A 441 -13.25 29.15 4.01
N MET A 442 -13.77 27.94 3.85
CA MET A 442 -15.12 27.55 4.28
C MET A 442 -15.11 26.50 5.40
N TYR A 443 -14.04 25.72 5.51
CA TYR A 443 -13.92 24.65 6.47
C TYR A 443 -12.74 24.87 7.43
N LYS A 444 -12.89 24.40 8.66
CA LYS A 444 -11.82 24.31 9.64
C LYS A 444 -11.48 22.86 9.89
N VAL A 445 -10.19 22.53 9.93
CA VAL A 445 -9.73 21.22 10.44
C VAL A 445 -9.93 21.19 11.95
N THR A 446 -10.79 20.31 12.44
CA THR A 446 -11.10 20.20 13.87
C THR A 446 -10.53 18.93 14.52
N LYS A 447 -10.21 17.91 13.71
CA LYS A 447 -9.47 16.72 14.16
C LYS A 447 -8.52 16.22 13.07
N THR A 448 -7.39 15.66 13.48
CA THR A 448 -6.46 14.91 12.61
C THR A 448 -5.95 13.71 13.38
N GLN A 449 -5.84 12.57 12.69
CA GLN A 449 -5.34 11.32 13.27
C GLN A 449 -4.55 10.56 12.22
N ALA A 450 -3.23 10.51 12.42
CA ALA A 450 -2.37 9.63 11.64
C ALA A 450 -2.57 8.18 12.09
N VAL A 451 -2.48 7.23 11.16
CA VAL A 451 -2.64 5.80 11.40
C VAL A 451 -1.52 5.05 10.70
N ASP A 452 -0.81 4.20 11.44
CA ASP A 452 0.23 3.35 10.87
C ASP A 452 -0.34 2.06 10.27
N MET A 453 -0.87 2.17 9.04
CA MET A 453 -1.33 1.02 8.26
C MET A 453 -0.19 0.07 7.83
N PHE A 454 1.05 0.56 7.77
CA PHE A 454 2.18 -0.16 7.18
C PHE A 454 3.45 -0.04 8.05
N PRO A 455 3.52 -0.74 9.19
CA PRO A 455 4.72 -0.84 10.00
C PRO A 455 5.95 -1.24 9.18
N GLN A 456 7.15 -0.84 9.62
CA GLN A 456 8.43 -1.09 8.94
C GLN A 456 8.62 -0.39 7.58
N THR A 457 7.58 0.30 7.10
CA THR A 457 7.61 1.17 5.93
C THR A 457 7.47 2.63 6.34
N PHE A 458 7.66 3.54 5.38
CA PHE A 458 7.44 4.97 5.59
C PHE A 458 6.00 5.41 5.30
N HIS A 459 5.16 4.52 4.77
CA HIS A 459 3.78 4.87 4.46
C HIS A 459 2.99 5.12 5.75
N VAL A 460 2.11 6.11 5.70
CA VAL A 460 1.24 6.53 6.79
C VAL A 460 -0.08 6.95 6.18
N GLU A 461 -1.18 6.58 6.82
CA GLU A 461 -2.49 7.10 6.49
C GLU A 461 -2.87 8.20 7.48
N ASN A 462 -3.74 9.11 7.06
CA ASN A 462 -4.21 10.20 7.91
C ASN A 462 -5.69 10.48 7.66
N VAL A 463 -6.46 10.57 8.74
CA VAL A 463 -7.87 10.95 8.72
C VAL A 463 -8.00 12.38 9.25
N VAL A 464 -8.68 13.23 8.50
CA VAL A 464 -8.97 14.62 8.87
C VAL A 464 -10.47 14.83 8.94
N LEU A 465 -10.93 15.51 10.00
CA LEU A 465 -12.28 16.05 10.08
C LEU A 465 -12.26 17.54 9.76
N LEU A 466 -13.03 17.92 8.75
CA LEU A 466 -13.37 19.28 8.40
C LEU A 466 -14.78 19.59 8.88
N GLU A 467 -14.94 20.70 9.60
CA GLU A 467 -16.25 21.24 9.98
C GLU A 467 -16.43 22.61 9.34
N LYS A 468 -17.64 22.86 8.82
CA LYS A 468 -17.97 24.15 8.20
C LYS A 468 -17.81 25.28 9.23
N ARG A 469 -17.18 26.37 8.81
CA ARG A 469 -16.91 27.55 9.65
C ARG A 469 -18.16 28.33 10.02
#